data_AF-A0A256YZF6-F1
#
_entry.id   AF-A0A256YZF6-F1
#
_cell.length_a   1.000
_cell.length_b   1.000
_cell.length_c   1.000
_cell.angle_alpha   90.00
_cell.angle_beta   90.00
_cell.angle_gamma   90.00
#
_symmetry.space_group_name_H-M   'P 1'
#
loop_
_entity.id
_entity.type
_entity.pdbx_description
1 polymer ?
#
loop_
_entity_poly.entity_id
_entity_poly.type
_entity_poly.pdbx_seq_one_letter_code
_entity_poly.pdbx_strand_id
1 'polypeptide(L)'
;MSNRRWIIVLLLITIISAGPMLSTAGAPSRAVPPAPNNVQAEPMDEKIRITWDYPTGFSGEDLVGFILYKGTLPDSVDLIVKNDLGPYELSYTDSTVINGNTYYYS
;
A
#
# COMPACT_ATOMS: atom_id res chain seq x y z
N MET A 1 -16.06 26.94 6.82
CA MET A 1 -16.00 26.96 5.34
C MET A 1 -15.51 25.61 4.88
N SER A 2 -16.39 24.86 4.22
CA SER A 2 -16.22 23.44 3.90
C SER A 2 -15.46 23.29 2.58
N ASN A 3 -14.18 22.91 2.63
CA ASN A 3 -13.42 22.50 1.45
C ASN A 3 -13.17 20.99 1.51
N ARG A 4 -14.21 20.20 1.25
CA ARG A 4 -14.06 18.78 0.92
C ARG A 4 -13.57 18.68 -0.52
N ARG A 5 -12.25 18.73 -0.71
CA ARG A 5 -11.60 18.42 -1.98
C ARG A 5 -11.19 16.95 -1.93
N TRP A 6 -12.04 16.10 -2.50
CA TRP A 6 -11.81 14.67 -2.65
C TRP A 6 -10.70 14.41 -3.66
N ILE A 7 -9.76 13.51 -3.33
CA ILE A 7 -8.87 12.89 -4.32
C ILE A 7 -8.69 11.42 -3.91
N ILE A 8 -9.31 10.53 -4.69
CA ILE A 8 -9.08 9.08 -4.75
C ILE A 8 -8.51 8.85 -6.14
N VAL A 9 -7.45 8.04 -6.32
CA VAL A 9 -7.23 7.10 -7.44
C VAL A 9 -6.04 6.17 -7.10
N LEU A 10 -6.14 4.96 -7.66
CA LEU A 10 -5.60 3.65 -7.33
C LEU A 10 -4.38 3.25 -8.20
N LEU A 11 -3.53 2.36 -7.65
CA LEU A 11 -2.90 1.16 -8.25
C LEU A 11 -1.39 1.17 -8.69
N LEU A 12 -0.71 0.11 -8.20
CA LEU A 12 0.29 -0.81 -8.82
C LEU A 12 1.80 -0.61 -8.46
N ILE A 13 2.43 -1.57 -7.73
CA ILE A 13 3.44 -2.56 -8.25
C ILE A 13 4.35 -3.30 -7.22
N THR A 14 4.42 -4.63 -7.43
CA THR A 14 5.38 -5.75 -7.08
C THR A 14 5.98 -5.98 -5.70
N ILE A 15 5.92 -7.26 -5.29
CA ILE A 15 6.56 -7.83 -4.10
C ILE A 15 7.77 -8.68 -4.53
N ILE A 16 8.86 -8.61 -3.77
CA ILE A 16 10.13 -9.32 -4.01
C ILE A 16 9.95 -10.82 -3.71
N SER A 17 10.29 -11.67 -4.68
CA SER A 17 10.29 -13.14 -4.54
C SER A 17 11.44 -13.61 -3.64
N ALA A 18 11.16 -14.55 -2.73
CA ALA A 18 12.19 -15.44 -2.17
C ALA A 18 11.93 -16.89 -2.63
N GLY A 19 12.95 -17.48 -3.27
CA GLY A 19 12.96 -18.80 -3.91
C GLY A 19 12.87 -20.01 -2.96
N PRO A 20 13.04 -21.24 -3.47
CA PRO A 20 12.24 -22.39 -3.07
C PRO A 20 12.80 -23.09 -1.82
N MET A 21 11.91 -23.63 -0.99
CA MET A 21 12.23 -24.82 -0.20
C MET A 21 11.17 -25.90 -0.47
N LEU A 22 11.67 -27.08 -0.82
CA LEU A 22 10.92 -28.24 -1.25
C LEU A 22 10.10 -28.90 -0.12
N SER A 23 9.00 -29.53 -0.56
CA SER A 23 8.31 -30.70 -0.01
C SER A 23 7.32 -30.50 1.15
N THR A 24 6.02 -30.57 0.84
CA THR A 24 5.11 -31.72 1.07
C THR A 24 3.68 -31.24 0.74
N ALA A 25 2.74 -32.16 0.52
CA ALA A 25 1.40 -31.95 -0.04
C ALA A 25 0.71 -30.62 0.36
N GLY A 26 0.32 -29.82 -0.64
CA GLY A 26 -0.68 -28.76 -0.46
C GLY A 26 -0.18 -27.34 -0.17
N ALA A 27 1.11 -27.03 -0.32
CA ALA A 27 1.55 -25.63 -0.30
C ALA A 27 1.01 -24.93 -1.57
N PRO A 28 0.22 -23.84 -1.48
CA PRO A 28 -0.15 -23.08 -2.67
C PRO A 28 1.15 -22.66 -3.37
N SER A 29 1.23 -22.89 -4.68
CA SER A 29 2.29 -22.30 -5.50
C SER A 29 2.40 -20.84 -5.08
N ARG A 30 3.57 -20.41 -4.58
CA ARG A 30 3.80 -19.10 -3.98
C ARG A 30 3.65 -18.03 -5.05
N ALA A 31 2.41 -17.74 -5.42
CA ALA A 31 2.03 -16.77 -6.41
C ALA A 31 2.47 -15.41 -5.89
N VAL A 32 3.03 -14.58 -6.77
CA VAL A 32 3.29 -13.18 -6.44
C VAL A 32 1.95 -12.59 -5.98
N PRO A 33 1.85 -12.09 -4.73
CA PRO A 33 0.59 -11.58 -4.25
C PRO A 33 0.13 -10.40 -5.12
N PRO A 34 -1.18 -10.30 -5.42
CA PRO A 34 -1.73 -9.13 -6.09
C PRO A 34 -1.58 -7.88 -5.22
N ALA A 35 -1.89 -6.71 -5.79
CA ALA A 35 -1.93 -5.47 -5.03
C ALA A 35 -2.93 -5.57 -3.83
N PRO A 36 -2.68 -4.83 -2.74
CA PRO A 36 -3.65 -4.69 -1.66
C PRO A 36 -5.01 -4.20 -2.17
N ASN A 37 -6.07 -4.68 -1.54
CA ASN A 37 -7.43 -4.26 -1.86
C ASN A 37 -7.78 -2.97 -1.11
N ASN A 38 -8.81 -2.27 -1.59
CA ASN A 38 -9.46 -1.19 -0.85
C ASN A 38 -8.49 -0.15 -0.26
N VAL A 39 -7.49 0.26 -1.05
CA VAL A 39 -6.54 1.31 -0.64
C VAL A 39 -7.30 2.64 -0.55
N GLN A 40 -7.36 3.21 0.64
CA GLN A 40 -8.02 4.49 0.93
C GLN A 40 -7.01 5.47 1.52
N ALA A 41 -7.16 6.74 1.16
CA ALA A 41 -6.41 7.84 1.74
C ALA A 41 -7.38 8.83 2.40
N GLU A 42 -7.25 8.98 3.72
CA GLU A 42 -8.06 9.88 4.54
C GLU A 42 -7.21 11.10 4.93
N PRO A 43 -7.54 12.29 4.41
CA PRO A 43 -6.83 13.52 4.80
C PRO A 43 -7.16 13.90 6.24
N MET A 44 -6.12 14.28 6.98
CA MET A 44 -6.14 14.78 8.36
C MET A 44 -5.38 16.13 8.42
N ASP A 45 -5.17 16.65 9.63
CA ASP A 45 -4.38 17.88 9.81
C ASP A 45 -2.88 17.61 9.58
N GLU A 46 -2.34 18.14 8.48
CA GLU A 46 -0.94 17.95 8.02
C GLU A 46 -0.52 16.49 7.89
N LYS A 47 -1.50 15.60 7.74
CA LYS A 47 -1.30 14.16 7.68
C LYS A 47 -2.27 13.55 6.70
N ILE A 48 -1.90 12.41 6.13
CA ILE A 48 -2.84 11.55 5.41
C ILE A 48 -2.73 10.17 6.05
N ARG A 49 -3.86 9.60 6.46
CA ARG A 49 -3.93 8.20 6.88
C ARG A 49 -4.27 7.35 5.68
N ILE A 50 -3.44 6.36 5.41
CA ILE A 50 -3.63 5.38 4.36
C ILE A 50 -4.05 4.07 5.04
N THR A 51 -5.07 3.42 4.50
CA THR A 51 -5.53 2.10 4.93
C THR A 51 -5.71 1.21 3.71
N TRP A 52 -5.46 -0.09 3.88
CA TRP A 52 -5.64 -1.08 2.83
C TRP A 52 -6.07 -2.42 3.42
N ASP A 53 -6.65 -3.26 2.59
CA ASP A 53 -7.02 -4.64 2.90
C ASP A 53 -6.04 -5.61 2.21
N TYR A 54 -5.98 -6.85 2.72
CA TYR A 54 -5.21 -7.90 2.06
C TYR A 54 -5.70 -8.16 0.62
N PRO A 55 -4.79 -8.59 -0.28
CA PRO A 55 -5.18 -9.12 -1.58
C PRO A 55 -6.11 -10.35 -1.42
N THR A 56 -6.99 -10.58 -2.39
CA THR A 56 -7.96 -11.68 -2.30
C THR A 56 -7.27 -13.03 -2.28
N GLY A 57 -7.53 -13.83 -1.23
CA GLY A 57 -6.91 -15.13 -1.03
C GLY A 57 -5.53 -15.07 -0.33
N PHE A 58 -5.14 -13.91 0.19
CA PHE A 58 -3.91 -13.70 0.94
C PHE A 58 -4.22 -13.21 2.36
N SER A 59 -3.30 -13.49 3.27
CA SER A 59 -3.30 -13.05 4.65
C SER A 59 -1.89 -12.58 5.04
N GLY A 60 -1.73 -12.06 6.26
CA GLY A 60 -0.41 -11.64 6.75
C GLY A 60 0.62 -12.78 6.83
N GLU A 61 0.21 -14.05 6.85
CA GLU A 61 1.14 -15.18 6.81
C GLU A 61 1.69 -15.44 5.40
N ASP A 62 0.97 -14.98 4.36
CA ASP A 62 1.35 -15.14 2.97
C ASP A 62 2.28 -14.02 2.47
N LEU A 63 2.44 -12.95 3.28
CA LEU A 63 3.14 -11.72 2.93
C LEU A 63 4.40 -11.52 3.78
N VAL A 64 5.39 -10.84 3.22
CA VAL A 64 6.57 -10.35 3.97
C VAL A 64 6.33 -8.97 4.56
N GLY A 65 5.46 -8.17 3.91
CA GLY A 65 5.20 -6.79 4.28
C GLY A 65 4.61 -5.99 3.12
N PHE A 66 4.53 -4.69 3.33
CA PHE A 66 4.02 -3.73 2.35
C PHE A 66 5.06 -2.63 2.08
N ILE A 67 5.03 -2.08 0.87
CA ILE A 67 5.79 -0.88 0.51
C ILE A 67 4.76 0.15 0.05
N LEU A 68 4.86 1.36 0.59
CA LEU A 68 4.00 2.47 0.25
C LEU A 68 4.76 3.50 -0.57
N TYR A 69 4.22 3.80 -1.74
CA TYR A 69 4.72 4.82 -2.63
C TYR A 69 3.85 6.06 -2.60
N LYS A 70 4.46 7.22 -2.89
CA LYS A 70 3.80 8.52 -3.01
C LYS A 70 4.28 9.26 -4.24
N GLY A 71 3.38 9.96 -4.89
CA GLY A 71 3.70 10.94 -5.92
C GLY A 71 2.80 12.16 -5.89
N THR A 72 3.10 13.12 -6.75
CA THR A 72 2.33 14.37 -6.90
C THR A 72 1.57 14.45 -8.23
N LEU A 73 1.75 13.45 -9.10
CA LEU A 73 1.03 13.27 -10.35
C LEU A 73 0.24 11.96 -10.32
N PRO A 74 -0.93 11.88 -11.00
CA PRO A 74 -1.78 10.70 -10.99
C PRO A 74 -1.07 9.42 -11.45
N ASP A 75 -0.18 9.55 -12.43
CA ASP A 75 0.50 8.44 -13.09
C ASP A 75 1.99 8.34 -12.69
N SER A 76 2.42 9.07 -11.67
CA SER A 76 3.80 9.07 -11.19
C SER A 76 3.83 8.80 -9.71
N VAL A 77 4.55 7.75 -9.32
CA VAL A 77 4.97 7.52 -7.93
C VAL A 77 6.46 7.78 -7.85
N ASP A 78 6.81 8.99 -7.39
CA ASP A 78 8.18 9.49 -7.44
C ASP A 78 9.00 9.10 -6.21
N LEU A 79 8.34 8.74 -5.10
CA LEU A 79 8.98 8.63 -3.78
C LEU A 79 8.46 7.41 -2.99
N ILE A 80 9.37 6.63 -2.43
CA ILE A 80 9.06 5.65 -1.39
C ILE A 80 8.89 6.40 -0.07
N VAL A 81 7.76 6.22 0.60
CA VAL A 81 7.52 6.85 1.91
C VAL A 81 7.74 5.86 3.05
N LYS A 82 7.47 4.57 2.82
CA LYS A 82 7.67 3.51 3.82
C LYS A 82 7.88 2.16 3.13
N ASN A 83 8.88 1.38 3.54
CA ASN A 83 9.20 0.06 2.93
C ASN A 83 9.38 -1.08 3.95
N ASP A 84 9.16 -0.79 5.22
CA ASP A 84 9.34 -1.68 6.36
C ASP A 84 8.02 -1.94 7.09
N LEU A 85 6.89 -1.76 6.39
CA LEU A 85 5.57 -2.13 6.92
C LEU A 85 5.51 -3.66 7.02
N GLY A 86 5.32 -4.17 8.22
CA GLY A 86 5.14 -5.61 8.45
C GLY A 86 3.89 -6.16 7.75
N PRO A 87 3.77 -7.49 7.61
CA PRO A 87 2.68 -8.09 6.86
C PRO A 87 1.32 -7.98 7.55
N TYR A 88 1.27 -7.57 8.82
CA TYR A 88 0.04 -7.29 9.56
C TYR A 88 -0.29 -5.80 9.68
N GLU A 89 0.54 -4.93 9.08
CA GLU A 89 0.29 -3.51 9.04
C GLU A 89 -0.64 -3.20 7.86
N LEU A 90 -1.87 -2.80 8.16
CA LEU A 90 -2.91 -2.47 7.18
C LEU A 90 -3.23 -0.96 7.17
N SER A 91 -2.41 -0.16 7.85
CA SER A 91 -2.55 1.29 7.90
C SER A 91 -1.20 1.96 8.12
N TYR A 92 -1.00 3.09 7.45
CA TYR A 92 0.14 3.97 7.62
C TYR A 92 -0.32 5.43 7.69
N THR A 93 0.37 6.26 8.45
CA THR A 93 0.09 7.71 8.49
C THR A 93 1.27 8.46 7.93
N ASP A 94 1.10 9.07 6.75
CA ASP A 94 2.09 9.98 6.19
C ASP A 94 1.95 11.34 6.86
N SER A 95 3.00 11.75 7.59
CA SER A 95 3.10 13.05 8.27
C SER A 95 4.07 14.02 7.58
N THR A 96 4.52 13.67 6.38
CA THR A 96 5.41 14.49 5.56
C THR A 96 4.65 15.32 4.52
N VAL A 97 3.32 15.27 4.55
CA VAL A 97 2.44 15.97 3.61
C VAL A 97 2.27 17.43 3.99
N ILE A 98 2.19 18.28 2.99
CA ILE A 98 1.90 19.71 3.14
C ILE A 98 0.45 19.97 2.74
N ASN A 99 -0.28 20.70 3.60
CA ASN A 99 -1.67 21.09 3.37
C ASN A 99 -1.82 21.88 2.05
N GLY A 100 -2.91 21.59 1.31
CA GLY A 100 -3.22 22.23 0.04
C GLY A 100 -2.61 21.56 -1.19
N ASN A 101 -1.71 20.60 -1.02
CA ASN A 101 -1.15 19.79 -2.10
C ASN A 101 -1.96 18.51 -2.33
N THR A 102 -1.94 18.04 -3.57
CA THR A 102 -2.47 16.74 -3.97
C THR A 102 -1.35 15.70 -3.91
N TYR A 103 -1.65 14.54 -3.33
CA TYR A 103 -0.76 13.39 -3.31
C TYR A 103 -1.50 12.14 -3.80
N TYR A 104 -0.75 11.25 -4.45
CA TYR A 104 -1.22 9.96 -4.95
C TYR A 104 -0.42 8.86 -4.24
N TYR A 105 -1.09 7.78 -3.83
CA TYR A 105 -0.48 6.68 -3.09
C TYR A 105 -0.71 5.34 -3.81
N SER A 106 0.25 4.42 -3.68
CA SER A 106 0.20 3.09 -4.28
C SER A 106 0.89 2.05 -3.42
#